data_AF-A0A448I436-F1
#
_entry.id   AF-A0A448I436-F1
#
_cell.length_a   1.000
_cell.length_b   1.000
_cell.length_c   1.000
_cell.angle_alpha   90.00
_cell.angle_beta   90.00
_cell.angle_gamma   90.00
#
_symmetry.space_group_name_H-M   'P 1'
#
loop_
_entity.id
_entity.type
_entity.pdbx_description
1 polymer ?
#
loop_
_entity_poly.entity_id
_entity_poly.type
_entity_poly.pdbx_seq_one_letter_code
_entity_poly.pdbx_strand_id
1 'polypeptide(L)'
;MSYADPSALFASLGGIPLLPGAACVGRSELFDERADHEDPDDRKYRHDKAVRICRACPAQPDCTTWFESLPTAQKPTGVIAGRNHEPSTRRPRKKTAA
;
A
#
# COMPACT_ATOMS: atom_id res chain seq x y z
N MET A 1 27.89 -7.05 -21.18
CA MET A 1 26.45 -6.69 -21.11
C MET A 1 25.87 -7.50 -19.97
N SER A 2 25.72 -6.89 -18.78
CA SER A 2 25.10 -7.55 -17.62
C SER A 2 23.60 -7.61 -17.84
N TYR A 3 23.05 -8.81 -17.94
CA TYR A 3 21.63 -9.02 -17.78
C TYR A 3 21.27 -8.72 -16.32
N ALA A 4 20.22 -7.92 -16.12
CA ALA A 4 19.66 -7.71 -14.79
C ALA A 4 19.29 -9.09 -14.22
N ASP A 5 19.88 -9.43 -13.08
CA ASP A 5 19.56 -10.67 -12.37
C ASP A 5 18.09 -10.61 -11.93
N PRO A 6 17.23 -11.53 -12.40
CA PRO A 6 15.82 -11.52 -12.05
C PRO A 6 15.60 -11.72 -10.54
N SER A 7 16.53 -12.36 -9.82
CA SER A 7 16.45 -12.54 -8.37
C SER A 7 16.51 -11.20 -7.61
N ALA A 8 17.29 -10.23 -8.09
CA ALA A 8 17.32 -8.87 -7.54
C ALA A 8 15.98 -8.13 -7.72
N LEU A 9 15.25 -8.40 -8.82
CA LEU A 9 13.89 -7.88 -9.03
C LEU A 9 12.90 -8.52 -8.05
N PHE A 10 12.95 -9.84 -7.86
CA PHE A 10 12.08 -10.54 -6.90
C PHE A 10 12.35 -10.12 -5.45
N ALA A 11 13.60 -9.88 -5.07
CA ALA A 11 13.95 -9.37 -3.74
C ALA A 11 13.43 -7.95 -3.48
N SER A 12 13.14 -7.19 -4.55
CA SER A 12 12.59 -5.83 -4.47
C SER A 12 11.05 -5.82 -4.40
N LEU A 13 10.39 -6.93 -4.75
CA LEU A 13 8.96 -7.12 -4.49
C LEU A 13 8.80 -7.34 -2.99
N GLY A 14 8.50 -6.26 -2.27
CA GLY A 14 8.47 -6.23 -0.80
C GLY A 14 7.75 -7.42 -0.16
N GLY A 15 8.23 -7.84 1.01
CA GLY A 15 7.79 -9.01 1.78
C GLY A 15 6.36 -8.92 2.30
N ILE A 16 5.39 -8.80 1.41
CA ILE A 16 3.98 -8.96 1.69
C ILE A 16 3.77 -10.45 1.97
N PRO A 17 3.22 -10.82 3.14
CA PRO A 17 2.95 -12.22 3.43
C PRO A 17 1.90 -12.77 2.47
N LEU A 18 1.78 -14.10 2.43
CA LEU A 18 0.64 -14.72 1.76
C LEU A 18 -0.65 -14.28 2.46
N LEU A 19 -1.53 -13.61 1.70
CA LEU A 19 -2.84 -13.13 2.16
C LEU A 19 -3.96 -13.88 1.41
N PRO A 20 -4.22 -15.15 1.76
CA PRO A 20 -5.19 -15.97 1.05
C PRO A 20 -6.60 -15.36 1.15
N GLY A 21 -7.28 -15.24 0.02
CA GLY A 21 -8.63 -14.67 -0.03
C GLY A 21 -8.69 -13.15 0.13
N ALA A 22 -7.57 -12.44 -0.03
CA ALA A 22 -7.55 -10.98 0.03
C ALA A 22 -8.53 -10.35 -0.99
N ALA A 23 -9.56 -9.67 -0.47
CA ALA A 23 -10.63 -9.07 -1.28
C ALA A 23 -10.17 -7.86 -2.12
N CYS A 24 -8.96 -7.35 -1.90
CA CYS A 24 -8.34 -6.30 -2.71
C CYS A 24 -7.76 -6.82 -4.03
N VAL A 25 -7.52 -8.14 -4.18
CA VAL A 25 -6.95 -8.71 -5.39
C VAL A 25 -7.87 -8.46 -6.59
N GLY A 26 -7.28 -7.90 -7.66
CA GLY A 26 -8.00 -7.53 -8.88
C GLY A 26 -8.83 -6.26 -8.79
N ARG A 27 -8.63 -5.44 -7.75
CA ARG A 27 -9.37 -4.18 -7.51
C ARG A 27 -8.47 -3.02 -7.10
N SER A 28 -7.20 -3.03 -7.48
CA SER A 28 -6.19 -2.07 -6.99
C SER A 28 -6.62 -0.61 -7.20
N GLU A 29 -7.37 -0.32 -8.26
CA GLU A 29 -7.92 1.01 -8.55
C GLU A 29 -8.77 1.60 -7.41
N LEU A 30 -9.39 0.77 -6.57
CA LEU A 30 -10.15 1.23 -5.40
C LEU A 30 -9.25 1.51 -4.19
N PHE A 31 -8.12 0.81 -4.09
CA PHE A 31 -7.27 0.76 -2.89
C PHE A 31 -6.01 1.62 -3.01
N ASP A 32 -5.52 1.85 -4.22
CA ASP A 32 -4.30 2.61 -4.48
C ASP A 32 -4.45 4.07 -4.04
N GLU A 33 -3.33 4.78 -3.94
CA GLU A 33 -3.33 6.19 -3.56
C GLU A 33 -4.02 7.10 -4.59
N ARG A 34 -4.05 8.40 -4.30
CA ARG A 34 -4.62 9.42 -5.19
C ARG A 34 -3.83 9.48 -6.51
N ALA A 35 -4.52 9.46 -7.64
CA ALA A 35 -3.92 9.84 -8.93
C ALA A 35 -3.80 11.37 -9.05
N ASP A 36 -2.76 11.87 -9.73
CA ASP A 36 -2.36 13.29 -9.77
C ASP A 36 -3.50 14.28 -10.10
N HIS A 37 -4.50 13.85 -10.87
CA HIS A 37 -5.62 14.67 -11.32
C HIS A 37 -7.00 14.14 -10.87
N GLU A 38 -7.03 13.27 -9.88
CA GLU A 38 -8.28 12.75 -9.34
C GLU A 38 -9.02 13.80 -8.51
N ASP A 39 -10.33 13.90 -8.76
CA ASP A 39 -11.25 14.74 -7.99
C ASP A 39 -11.31 14.29 -6.51
N PRO A 40 -11.28 15.22 -5.53
CA PRO A 40 -11.29 14.86 -4.12
C PRO A 40 -12.51 14.04 -3.68
N ASP A 41 -13.69 14.29 -4.25
CA ASP A 41 -14.93 13.61 -3.91
C ASP A 41 -14.98 12.22 -4.53
N ASP A 42 -14.52 12.06 -5.77
CA ASP A 42 -14.35 10.75 -6.42
C ASP A 42 -13.36 9.87 -5.64
N ARG A 43 -12.23 10.45 -5.24
CA ARG A 43 -11.25 9.80 -4.37
C ARG A 43 -11.87 9.35 -3.05
N LYS A 44 -12.61 10.24 -2.39
CA LYS A 44 -13.28 9.94 -1.13
C LYS A 44 -14.27 8.79 -1.31
N TYR A 45 -15.07 8.84 -2.37
CA TYR A 45 -16.06 7.81 -2.68
C TYR A 45 -15.43 6.44 -2.91
N ARG A 46 -14.36 6.35 -3.71
CA ARG A 46 -13.67 5.07 -3.94
C ARG A 46 -12.97 4.55 -2.68
N HIS A 47 -12.34 5.42 -1.89
CA HIS A 47 -11.67 4.99 -0.64
C HIS A 47 -12.68 4.55 0.41
N ASP A 48 -13.84 5.22 0.53
CA ASP A 48 -14.92 4.79 1.43
C ASP A 48 -15.45 3.40 1.01
N LYS A 49 -15.54 3.14 -0.29
CA LYS A 49 -15.87 1.81 -0.83
C LYS A 49 -14.78 0.77 -0.52
N ALA A 50 -13.51 1.10 -0.73
CA ALA A 50 -12.39 0.20 -0.42
C ALA A 50 -12.30 -0.13 1.06
N VAL A 51 -12.53 0.84 1.97
CA VAL A 51 -12.55 0.61 3.42
C VAL A 51 -13.62 -0.39 3.80
N ARG A 52 -14.83 -0.28 3.23
CA ARG A 52 -15.92 -1.26 3.47
C ARG A 52 -15.52 -2.67 3.01
N ILE A 53 -14.92 -2.79 1.83
CA ILE A 53 -14.43 -4.09 1.30
C ILE A 53 -13.32 -4.64 2.20
N CYS A 54 -12.36 -3.82 2.60
CA CYS A 54 -11.22 -4.21 3.41
C CYS A 54 -11.63 -4.73 4.79
N ARG A 55 -12.61 -4.08 5.44
CA ARG A 55 -13.14 -4.50 6.75
C ARG A 55 -13.90 -5.82 6.71
N ALA A 56 -14.41 -6.22 5.55
CA ALA A 56 -15.07 -7.51 5.33
C ALA A 56 -14.11 -8.59 4.80
N CYS A 57 -12.83 -8.25 4.59
CA CYS A 57 -11.85 -9.15 3.99
C CYS A 57 -11.45 -10.28 4.96
N PRO A 58 -11.43 -11.55 4.52
CA PRO A 58 -10.99 -12.66 5.37
C PRO A 58 -9.52 -12.55 5.78
N ALA A 59 -8.67 -11.95 4.93
CA ALA A 59 -7.25 -11.72 5.20
C ALA A 59 -6.98 -10.44 6.02
N GLN A 60 -8.00 -9.75 6.53
CA GLN A 60 -7.82 -8.48 7.27
C GLN A 60 -6.91 -8.62 8.51
N PRO A 61 -7.00 -9.68 9.34
CA PRO A 61 -6.13 -9.80 10.52
C PRO A 61 -4.65 -9.87 10.14
N ASP A 62 -4.30 -10.76 9.20
CA ASP A 62 -2.91 -10.93 8.74
C ASP A 62 -2.38 -9.69 8.03
N CYS A 63 -3.23 -9.03 7.22
CA CYS A 63 -2.91 -7.76 6.58
C CYS A 63 -2.61 -6.66 7.63
N THR A 64 -3.37 -6.63 8.72
CA THR A 64 -3.15 -5.69 9.82
C THR A 64 -1.83 -5.96 10.53
N THR A 65 -1.57 -7.22 10.90
CA THR A 65 -0.31 -7.62 11.54
C THR A 65 0.90 -7.27 10.68
N TRP A 66 0.84 -7.55 9.39
CA TRP A 66 1.92 -7.18 8.47
C TRP A 66 2.11 -5.67 8.40
N PHE A 67 1.05 -4.90 8.14
CA PHE A 67 1.16 -3.46 8.00
C PHE A 67 1.71 -2.79 9.27
N GLU A 68 1.36 -3.31 10.44
CA GLU A 68 1.83 -2.80 11.72
C GLU A 68 3.29 -3.15 12.00
N SER A 69 3.80 -4.26 11.44
CA SER A 69 5.22 -4.62 11.53
C SER A 69 6.15 -3.76 10.67
N LEU A 70 5.61 -3.06 9.66
CA LEU A 70 6.43 -2.27 8.73
C LEU A 70 7.01 -1.01 9.40
N PRO A 71 8.29 -0.69 9.17
CA PRO A 71 8.84 0.62 9.50
C PRO A 71 8.04 1.74 8.81
N THR A 72 7.89 2.90 9.45
CA THR A 72 7.10 4.02 8.89
C THR A 72 7.51 4.40 7.47
N ALA A 73 8.80 4.33 7.13
CA ALA A 73 9.31 4.65 5.79
C ALA A 73 8.94 3.63 4.70
N GLN A 74 8.47 2.44 5.09
CA GLN A 74 8.08 1.35 4.19
C GLN A 74 6.57 1.10 4.20
N LYS A 75 5.80 1.87 4.97
CA LYS A 75 4.35 1.73 5.01
C LYS A 75 3.75 2.20 3.68
N PRO A 76 3.02 1.33 2.96
CA PRO A 76 2.37 1.73 1.73
C PRO A 76 1.23 2.71 1.99
N THR A 77 0.91 3.50 0.97
CA THR A 77 -0.19 4.47 0.94
C THR A 77 -1.45 3.83 0.36
N GLY A 78 -2.59 4.53 0.49
CA GLY A 78 -3.89 4.04 0.06
C GLY A 78 -4.65 3.30 1.17
N VAL A 79 -5.62 2.46 0.79
CA VAL A 79 -6.48 1.75 1.75
C VAL A 79 -5.87 0.42 2.15
N ILE A 80 -5.36 0.33 3.38
CA ILE A 80 -4.71 -0.87 3.92
C ILE A 80 -5.20 -1.10 5.35
N ALA A 81 -5.41 -2.36 5.74
CA ALA A 81 -5.85 -2.73 7.10
C ALA A 81 -7.11 -1.95 7.56
N GLY A 82 -8.06 -1.74 6.64
CA GLY A 82 -9.34 -1.07 6.90
C GLY A 82 -9.28 0.44 7.12
N ARG A 83 -8.15 1.07 6.74
CA ARG A 83 -7.86 2.50 6.96
C ARG A 83 -7.24 3.12 5.71
N ASN A 84 -7.51 4.39 5.45
CA ASN A 84 -6.85 5.16 4.40
C ASN A 84 -5.54 5.77 4.94
N HIS A 85 -4.42 5.52 4.27
CA HIS A 85 -3.10 6.05 4.61
C HIS A 85 -2.67 7.03 3.52
N GLU A 86 -2.69 8.32 3.85
CA GLU A 86 -2.26 9.35 2.91
C GLU A 86 -0.73 9.47 2.88
N PRO A 87 -0.15 9.86 1.72
CA PRO A 87 1.28 10.14 1.64
C PRO A 87 1.67 11.19 2.68
N SER A 88 2.72 10.90 3.45
CA SER A 88 3.28 11.91 4.34
C SER A 88 3.86 13.04 3.49
N THR A 89 3.35 14.27 3.65
CA THR A 89 3.94 15.47 3.05
C THR A 89 5.32 15.82 3.64
N ARG A 90 5.85 15.01 4.57
CA ARG A 90 7.18 15.22 5.14
C ARG A 90 8.26 14.89 4.11
N ARG A 91 8.79 15.96 3.50
CA ARG A 91 10.03 15.92 2.72
C ARG A 91 11.12 15.15 3.50
N PRO A 92 11.78 14.15 2.90
CA PRO A 92 12.90 13.47 3.55
C PRO A 92 13.92 14.51 3.97
N ARG A 93 14.31 14.53 5.26
CA ARG A 93 15.45 15.33 5.71
C ARG A 93 16.66 14.85 4.90
N LYS A 94 17.22 15.75 4.08
CA LYS A 94 18.49 15.50 3.39
C LYS A 94 19.50 15.12 4.46
N LYS A 95 19.99 13.88 4.43
CA LYS A 95 21.16 13.51 5.24
C LYS A 95 22.32 14.35 4.69
N THR A 96 22.74 15.36 5.43
CA THR A 96 24.00 16.07 5.14
C THR A 96 25.10 15.03 5.32
N ALA A 97 25.72 14.61 4.21
CA ALA A 97 26.97 13.86 4.25
C ALA A 97 28.06 14.79 4.81
N ALA A 98 28.93 14.22 5.63
CA ALA A 98 29.98 14.88 6.41
C ALA A 98 30.98 15.69 5.57
#